data_AF-A0A2M7PK40-F1
#
_entry.id   AF-A0A2M7PK40-F1
#
_cell.length_a   1.000
_cell.length_b   1.000
_cell.length_c   1.000
_cell.angle_alpha   90.00
_cell.angle_beta   90.00
_cell.angle_gamma   90.00
#
_symmetry.space_group_name_H-M   'P 1'
#
loop_
_entity.id
_entity.type
_entity.pdbx_description
1 polymer ?
#
loop_
_entity_poly.entity_id
_entity_poly.type
_entity_poly.pdbx_seq_one_letter_code
_entity_poly.pdbx_strand_id
1 'polypeptide(L)' 'MNKNIAFLFILLIPIMMGCKELVVTYADSGTTVHLAVDQILKIELPANASTGNDWRKISYNDSVLISMGKPNYV' A
#
# COMPACT_ATOMS: atom_id res chain seq x y z
N MET A 1 -29.65 -23.29 13.43
CA MET A 1 -28.85 -22.14 12.93
C MET A 1 -29.82 -21.17 12.26
N ASN A 2 -30.05 -20.00 12.84
CA ASN A 2 -31.13 -19.11 12.42
C ASN A 2 -30.79 -18.50 11.05
N LYS A 3 -31.66 -18.73 10.05
CA LYS A 3 -31.53 -18.26 8.66
C LYS A 3 -31.17 -16.78 8.54
N ASN A 4 -31.58 -15.97 9.52
CA ASN A 4 -31.35 -14.53 9.59
C ASN A 4 -29.89 -14.16 9.93
N ILE A 5 -29.16 -15.03 10.65
CA ILE A 5 -27.75 -14.80 10.99
C ILE A 5 -26.86 -15.03 9.76
N ALA A 6 -27.17 -16.04 8.96
CA ALA A 6 -26.43 -16.33 7.72
C ALA A 6 -26.53 -15.19 6.70
N PHE A 7 -27.69 -14.53 6.61
CA PHE A 7 -27.90 -13.39 5.70
C PHE A 7 -27.07 -12.16 6.11
N LEU A 8 -26.87 -11.94 7.41
CA LEU A 8 -26.06 -10.85 7.95
C LEU A 8 -24.57 -11.01 7.58
N PHE A 9 -24.06 -12.25 7.62
CA PHE A 9 -22.67 -12.55 7.20
C PHE A 9 -22.44 -12.27 5.72
N ILE A 10 -23.39 -12.60 4.84
CA ILE A 10 -23.26 -12.36 3.39
C ILE A 10 -23.16 -10.86 3.07
N LEU A 11 -23.87 -10.02 3.82
CA LEU A 11 -23.86 -8.56 3.62
C LEU A 11 -22.55 -7.90 4.10
N LEU A 12 -21.85 -8.51 5.07
CA LEU A 12 -20.64 -7.96 5.70
C LEU A 12 -19.33 -8.38 5.02
N ILE A 13 -19.34 -9.48 4.26
CA ILE A 13 -18.16 -9.97 3.51
C ILE A 13 -17.56 -8.93 2.54
N PRO A 14 -18.33 -8.19 1.71
CA PRO A 14 -17.75 -7.25 0.74
C PRO A 14 -17.08 -6.03 1.40
N ILE A 15 -17.40 -5.72 2.67
CA ILE A 15 -16.79 -4.60 3.42
C ILE A 15 -15.41 -5.00 3.97
N MET A 16 -15.17 -6.29 4.18
CA MET A 16 -13.92 -6.84 4.73
C MET A 16 -12.85 -7.06 3.65
N MET A 17 -13.19 -7.03 2.36
CA MET A 17 -12.24 -7.01 1.25
C MET A 17 -11.76 -5.58 0.95
N GLY A 18 -11.54 -4.80 2.01
CA GLY A 18 -11.10 -3.41 1.95
C GLY A 18 -9.74 -3.26 1.26
N CYS A 19 -9.51 -2.05 0.75
CA CYS A 19 -8.31 -1.53 0.11
C CYS A 19 -7.03 -2.28 0.54
N LYS A 20 -6.53 -3.16 -0.33
CA LYS A 20 -5.37 -4.01 -0.05
C LYS A 20 -4.10 -3.22 -0.32
N GLU A 21 -3.48 -2.69 0.74
CA GLU A 21 -2.13 -2.13 0.65
C GLU A 21 -1.17 -3.17 0.06
N LEU A 22 -0.38 -2.76 -0.92
CA LEU A 22 0.75 -3.50 -1.44
C LEU A 22 2.03 -2.89 -0.87
N VAL A 23 2.69 -3.65 0.00
CA VAL A 23 3.96 -3.26 0.59
C VAL A 23 5.08 -3.82 -0.27
N VAL A 24 6.01 -2.95 -0.67
CA VAL A 24 7.25 -3.33 -1.36
C VAL A 24 8.45 -2.86 -0.56
N THR A 25 9.52 -3.64 -0.61
CA THR A 25 10.72 -3.43 0.19
C THR A 25 11.97 -3.37 -0.69
N TYR A 26 13.13 -3.21 -0.07
CA TYR A 26 14.41 -3.31 -0.77
C TYR A 26 14.59 -4.66 -1.51
N ALA A 27 13.98 -5.74 -1.02
CA ALA A 27 14.07 -7.06 -1.66
C ALA A 27 13.39 -7.12 -3.04
N ASP A 28 12.45 -6.21 -3.30
CA ASP A 28 11.68 -6.14 -4.54
C ASP A 28 12.34 -5.22 -5.59
N SER A 29 13.54 -4.72 -5.31
CA SER A 29 14.28 -3.81 -6.19
C SER A 29 14.50 -4.40 -7.58
N GLY A 30 14.19 -3.61 -8.62
CA GLY A 30 14.35 -4.00 -10.03
C GLY A 30 13.21 -4.87 -10.58
N THR A 31 12.22 -5.21 -9.76
CA THR A 31 11.05 -5.98 -10.20
C THR A 31 9.94 -5.08 -10.75
N THR A 32 9.06 -5.66 -11.55
CA THR A 32 7.82 -4.99 -12.00
C THR A 32 6.70 -5.29 -11.01
N VAL A 33 6.08 -4.23 -10.49
CA VAL A 33 4.97 -4.31 -9.56
C VAL A 33 3.66 -4.02 -10.28
N HIS A 34 2.68 -4.91 -10.16
CA HIS A 34 1.35 -4.73 -10.72
C HIS A 34 0.39 -4.19 -9.66
N LEU A 35 -0.21 -3.03 -9.95
CA LEU A 35 -1.19 -2.37 -9.08
C LEU A 35 -2.57 -2.39 -9.71
N ALA A 36 -3.60 -2.61 -8.89
CA ALA A 36 -4.98 -2.35 -9.27
C ALA A 36 -5.34 -0.87 -9.04
N VAL A 37 -6.39 -0.40 -9.71
CA VAL A 37 -6.99 0.92 -9.41
C VAL A 37 -7.44 0.95 -7.95
N ASP A 38 -7.25 2.09 -7.28
CA ASP A 38 -7.52 2.33 -5.86
C ASP A 38 -6.67 1.49 -4.87
N GLN A 39 -5.63 0.82 -5.36
CA GLN A 39 -4.69 0.11 -4.52
C GLN A 39 -3.62 1.06 -3.97
N ILE A 40 -3.35 0.98 -2.66
CA ILE A 40 -2.26 1.74 -2.04
C ILE A 40 -0.95 1.00 -2.25
N LEU A 41 0.02 1.66 -2.88
CA LEU A 41 1.41 1.22 -2.89
C LEU A 41 2.15 1.84 -1.70
N LYS A 42 2.71 1.00 -0.82
CA LYS A 42 3.56 1.42 0.28
C LYS A 42 4.98 0.92 0.05
N ILE A 43 5.94 1.85 0.04
CA ILE A 43 7.35 1.54 -0.12
C ILE A 43 8.01 1.64 1.25
N GLU A 44 8.57 0.53 1.75
CA GLU A 44 9.27 0.47 3.03
C GLU A 44 10.75 0.20 2.80
N LEU A 45 11.58 1.20 3.12
CA LEU A 45 13.03 1.12 2.99
C LEU A 45 13.69 1.39 4.33
N PRO A 46 14.73 0.62 4.71
CA PRO A 46 15.50 0.92 5.91
C PRO A 46 16.21 2.26 5.73
N ALA A 47 16.16 3.10 6.75
CA ALA A 47 16.89 4.36 6.81
C ALA A 47 17.56 4.51 8.18
N ASN A 48 18.58 5.37 8.23
CA ASN A 48 19.34 5.67 9.43
C ASN A 48 19.67 7.15 9.48
N ALA A 49 18.79 7.92 10.14
CA ALA A 49 18.95 9.36 10.36
C ALA A 49 20.32 9.76 10.95
N SER A 50 20.99 8.89 11.71
CA SER A 50 22.29 9.21 12.32
C SER A 50 23.42 9.33 11.30
N THR A 51 23.24 8.76 10.11
CA THR A 51 24.22 8.85 9.01
C THR A 51 24.09 10.12 8.18
N GLY A 52 23.01 10.89 8.38
CA GLY A 52 22.67 12.03 7.53
C GLY A 52 22.19 11.65 6.13
N ASN A 53 22.06 10.35 5.83
CA ASN A 53 21.52 9.87 4.56
C ASN A 53 20.01 9.73 4.64
N ASP A 54 19.36 10.07 3.53
CA ASP A 54 17.91 9.98 3.42
C ASP A 54 17.47 9.51 2.02
N TRP A 55 16.31 8.87 1.94
CA TRP A 55 15.74 8.43 0.67
C TRP A 55 15.13 9.61 -0.08
N ARG A 56 15.47 9.73 -1.36
CA ARG A 56 14.92 10.77 -2.22
C ARG A 56 14.16 10.14 -3.38
N LYS A 57 12.93 10.60 -3.60
CA LYS A 57 12.18 10.29 -4.82
C LYS A 57 12.91 10.90 -6.03
N ILE A 58 13.22 10.07 -7.04
CA ILE A 58 13.91 10.51 -8.27
C ILE A 58 12.94 10.60 -9.46
N SER A 59 11.99 9.67 -9.60
CA SER A 59 11.05 9.64 -10.72
C SER A 59 9.83 8.75 -10.43
N TYR A 60 8.62 9.24 -10.72
CA TYR A 60 7.39 8.47 -10.94
C TYR A 60 6.57 9.12 -12.05
N ASN A 61 5.63 8.38 -12.65
CA ASN A 61 4.57 8.99 -13.44
C ASN A 61 3.45 9.46 -12.49
N ASP A 62 3.57 10.69 -12.02
CA ASP A 62 2.61 11.33 -11.10
C ASP A 62 1.20 11.51 -11.72
N SER A 63 1.04 11.24 -13.03
CA SER A 63 -0.28 11.21 -13.68
C SER A 63 -1.05 9.90 -13.41
N VAL A 64 -0.36 8.85 -12.95
CA VAL A 64 -0.94 7.51 -12.69
C VAL A 64 -1.00 7.21 -11.20
N LEU A 65 -0.07 7.74 -10.41
CA LEU A 65 0.02 7.51 -8.96
C LEU A 65 -0.17 8.82 -8.19
N ILE A 66 -1.17 8.86 -7.32
CA ILE A 66 -1.39 9.98 -6.41
C ILE A 66 -0.61 9.73 -5.12
N SER A 67 0.21 10.71 -4.71
CA SER A 67 0.93 10.64 -3.44
C SER A 67 -0.03 10.84 -2.27
N MET A 68 -0.08 9.86 -1.37
CA MET A 68 -0.87 9.92 -0.15
C MET A 68 -0.01 10.41 1.02
N GLY A 69 -0.33 11.60 1.55
CA GLY A 69 0.38 12.19 2.69
C GLY A 69 1.77 12.71 2.36
N LYS A 70 2.53 13.07 3.40
CA LYS A 70 3.95 13.42 3.27
C LYS A 70 4.78 12.13 3.36
N PRO A 71 5.76 11.90 2.47
CA PRO A 71 6.71 10.84 2.66
C PRO A 71 7.40 11.02 4.01
N ASN A 72 7.45 9.95 4.81
CA ASN A 72 8.24 9.93 6.03
C ASN A 72 9.49 9.12 5.75
N TYR A 73 10.61 9.80 5.68
CA TYR A 73 11.92 9.18 5.55
C TYR A 73 12.64 9.38 6.89
N VAL A 74 12.69 8.33 7.71
CA VAL A 74 13.23 8.33 9.09
C VAL A 74 14.38 7.34 9.19
#